data_AF-W5TJV0-F1
#
_entry.id   AF-W5TJV0-F1
#
_cell.length_a   1.000
_cell.length_b   1.000
_cell.length_c   1.000
_cell.angle_alpha   90.00
_cell.angle_beta   90.00
_cell.angle_gamma   90.00
#
_symmetry.space_group_name_H-M   'P 1'
#
loop_
_entity.id
_entity.type
_entity.pdbx_description
1 polymer ?
#
loop_
_entity_poly.entity_id
_entity_poly.type
_entity_poly.pdbx_seq_one_letter_code
_entity_poly.pdbx_strand_id
1 'polypeptide(L)'
;MTQQEDGRSETEGRESASLVVMRRRREVLDHFGSCPACGYATHAFLVTTSYADGRTVVTTEGVCGLPCGWSGVIEIERMTTGGRRS
;
A
#
# COMPACT_ATOMS: atom_id res chain seq x y z
N MET A 1 -47.17 4.21 28.56
CA MET A 1 -47.12 4.21 27.08
C MET A 1 -45.68 3.94 26.70
N THR A 2 -45.36 2.69 26.41
CA THR A 2 -44.03 2.22 26.03
C THR A 2 -44.06 1.97 24.53
N GLN A 3 -43.37 2.78 23.74
CA GLN A 3 -43.09 2.55 22.31
C GLN A 3 -41.76 3.27 21.99
N GLN A 4 -40.73 2.52 21.54
CA GLN A 4 -40.18 2.56 20.16
C GLN A 4 -39.04 3.60 20.06
N GLU A 5 -37.87 3.42 19.42
CA GLU A 5 -37.47 2.72 18.18
C GLU A 5 -35.91 2.73 18.10
N ASP A 6 -35.26 1.61 17.77
CA ASP A 6 -34.55 1.38 16.48
C ASP A 6 -33.03 1.70 16.55
N GLY A 7 -32.13 0.71 16.58
CA GLY A 7 -31.76 -0.05 15.37
C GLY A 7 -30.49 0.47 14.66
N ARG A 8 -29.78 1.47 15.21
CA ARG A 8 -28.62 2.10 14.54
C ARG A 8 -27.28 1.68 15.14
N SER A 9 -26.39 1.05 14.34
CA SER A 9 -24.93 1.35 14.26
C SER A 9 -24.03 0.20 13.79
N GLU A 10 -24.54 -0.95 13.34
CA GLU A 10 -23.64 -2.04 12.88
C GLU A 10 -23.05 -1.78 11.47
N THR A 11 -23.71 -0.95 10.65
CA THR A 11 -23.20 -0.55 9.32
C THR A 11 -22.23 0.63 9.39
N GLU A 12 -22.44 1.60 10.28
CA GLU A 12 -21.54 2.77 10.47
C GLU A 12 -20.14 2.36 10.96
N GLY A 13 -20.05 1.31 11.78
CA GLY A 13 -18.76 0.73 12.19
C GLY A 13 -18.00 0.05 11.06
N ARG A 14 -18.72 -0.52 10.08
CA ARG A 14 -18.14 -1.20 8.91
C ARG A 14 -17.77 -0.23 7.78
N GLU A 15 -18.51 0.86 7.66
CA GLU A 15 -18.24 1.94 6.70
C GLU A 15 -17.06 2.81 7.17
N SER A 16 -17.01 3.08 8.49
CA SER A 16 -15.85 3.71 9.13
C SER A 16 -14.59 2.84 9.04
N ALA A 17 -14.74 1.50 9.04
CA ALA A 17 -13.61 0.60 8.96
C ALA A 17 -12.75 0.76 7.69
N SER A 18 -13.33 1.22 6.57
CA SER A 18 -12.59 1.50 5.35
C SER A 18 -12.02 2.92 5.25
N LEU A 19 -12.27 3.79 6.25
CA LEU A 19 -11.70 5.13 6.27
C LEU A 19 -10.19 5.05 6.52
N VAL A 20 -9.41 5.61 5.61
CA VAL A 20 -7.97 5.76 5.77
C VAL A 20 -7.71 6.88 6.78
N VAL A 21 -7.10 6.53 7.92
CA VAL A 21 -6.75 7.51 8.98
C VAL A 21 -5.32 8.00 8.86
N MET A 22 -4.43 7.20 8.26
CA MET A 22 -3.03 7.56 8.04
C MET A 22 -2.51 6.83 6.80
N ARG A 23 -1.82 7.57 5.92
CA ARG A 23 -1.10 6.98 4.78
C ARG A 23 0.32 7.50 4.77
N ARG A 24 1.29 6.60 4.93
CA ARG A 24 2.72 6.94 4.93
C ARG A 24 3.40 6.28 3.76
N ARG A 25 4.05 7.09 2.93
CA ARG A 25 4.89 6.64 1.83
C ARG A 25 6.37 6.81 2.21
N ARG A 26 7.17 5.77 2.02
CA ARG A 26 8.63 5.83 2.19
C ARG A 26 9.32 5.15 1.02
N GLU A 27 10.40 5.72 0.57
CA GLU A 27 11.25 5.12 -0.45
C GLU A 27 12.02 3.93 0.13
N VAL A 28 12.20 2.88 -0.67
CA VAL A 28 13.05 1.73 -0.38
C VAL A 28 14.27 1.84 -1.27
N LEU A 29 15.34 2.42 -0.72
CA LEU A 29 16.55 2.75 -1.49
C LEU A 29 17.31 1.54 -2.01
N ASP A 30 17.08 0.35 -1.46
CA ASP A 30 17.74 -0.90 -1.88
C ASP A 30 16.92 -1.70 -2.90
N HIS A 31 15.76 -1.19 -3.33
CA HIS A 31 14.87 -1.86 -4.26
C HIS A 31 14.61 -1.02 -5.50
N PHE A 32 15.15 -1.48 -6.63
CA PHE A 32 14.90 -0.92 -7.94
C PHE A 32 14.34 -1.99 -8.87
N GLY A 33 13.08 -1.82 -9.26
CA GLY A 33 12.47 -2.59 -10.35
C GLY A 33 12.86 -2.02 -11.72
N SER A 34 12.47 -2.72 -12.79
CA SER A 34 12.56 -2.18 -14.16
C SER A 34 11.20 -1.65 -14.58
N CYS A 35 11.19 -0.46 -15.20
CA CYS A 35 9.97 0.18 -15.68
C CYS A 35 9.37 -0.66 -16.82
N PRO A 36 8.12 -1.12 -16.74
CA PRO A 36 7.52 -1.92 -17.80
C PRO A 36 7.31 -1.10 -19.09
N ALA A 37 7.26 0.23 -18.99
CA ALA A 37 7.07 1.11 -20.13
C ALA A 37 8.36 1.39 -20.93
N CYS A 38 9.52 1.46 -20.27
CA CYS A 38 10.77 1.90 -20.92
C CYS A 38 12.04 1.12 -20.52
N GLY A 39 11.95 0.17 -19.57
CA GLY A 39 13.06 -0.67 -19.13
C GLY A 39 14.04 -0.04 -18.15
N TYR A 40 13.89 1.25 -17.81
CA TYR A 40 14.78 1.93 -16.86
C TYR A 40 14.50 1.60 -15.40
N ALA A 41 15.47 1.87 -14.53
CA ALA A 41 15.31 1.71 -13.09
C ALA A 41 14.11 2.53 -12.56
N THR A 42 13.28 1.88 -11.73
CA THR A 42 12.18 2.51 -11.01
C THR A 42 12.49 2.60 -9.53
N HIS A 43 12.16 3.72 -8.92
CA HIS A 43 12.19 3.89 -7.47
C HIS A 43 11.05 3.08 -6.85
N ALA A 44 11.36 2.26 -5.85
CA ALA A 44 10.36 1.53 -5.09
C ALA A 44 9.95 2.32 -3.83
N PHE A 45 8.66 2.31 -3.54
CA PHE A 45 8.08 2.91 -2.35
C PHE A 45 7.24 1.89 -1.61
N LEU A 46 7.38 1.86 -0.29
CA LEU A 46 6.43 1.22 0.61
C LEU A 46 5.37 2.24 1.02
N VAL A 47 4.12 1.87 0.83
CA VAL A 47 2.96 2.64 1.24
C VAL A 47 2.26 1.88 2.35
N THR A 48 2.35 2.41 3.56
CA THR A 48 1.60 1.92 4.70
C THR A 48 0.31 2.71 4.82
N THR A 49 -0.83 2.03 4.70
CA THR A 49 -2.17 2.60 4.85
C THR A 49 -2.80 2.02 6.11
N SER A 50 -3.06 2.87 7.09
CA SER A 50 -3.77 2.51 8.32
C SER A 50 -5.21 2.98 8.22
N TYR A 51 -6.12 2.08 8.60
CA TYR A 51 -7.56 2.28 8.54
C TYR A 51 -8.13 2.51 9.94
N ALA A 52 -9.32 3.12 10.03
CA ALA A 52 -9.94 3.46 11.31
C ALA A 52 -10.32 2.23 12.15
N ASP A 53 -10.48 1.05 11.53
CA ASP A 53 -10.69 -0.22 12.24
C ASP A 53 -9.39 -0.83 12.80
N GLY A 54 -8.26 -0.14 12.67
CA GLY A 54 -6.95 -0.62 13.11
C GLY A 54 -6.26 -1.54 12.12
N ARG A 55 -6.88 -1.88 10.98
CA ARG A 55 -6.17 -2.61 9.90
C ARG A 55 -5.05 -1.74 9.36
N THR A 56 -3.94 -2.38 9.04
CA THR A 56 -2.84 -1.76 8.31
C THR A 56 -2.54 -2.60 7.08
N VAL A 57 -2.59 -1.96 5.91
CA VAL A 57 -2.23 -2.57 4.63
C VAL A 57 -0.94 -1.93 4.16
N VAL A 58 0.01 -2.77 3.75
CA VAL A 58 1.26 -2.32 3.13
C VAL A 58 1.21 -2.69 1.66
N THR A 59 1.31 -1.69 0.80
CA THR A 59 1.43 -1.86 -0.65
C THR A 59 2.77 -1.31 -1.13
N THR A 60 3.13 -1.68 -2.35
CA THR A 60 4.39 -1.33 -2.97
C THR A 60 4.14 -0.62 -4.29
N GLU A 61 4.72 0.56 -4.44
CA GLU A 61 4.53 1.42 -5.60
C GLU A 61 5.88 1.68 -6.27
N GLY A 62 5.94 1.54 -7.60
CA GLY A 62 7.08 1.89 -8.42
C GLY A 62 6.87 3.21 -9.12
N VAL A 63 7.91 4.02 -9.26
CA VAL A 63 7.89 5.25 -10.08
C VAL A 63 9.13 5.30 -10.99
N CYS A 64 8.91 5.50 -12.28
CA CYS A 64 9.93 5.70 -13.31
C CYS A 64 10.71 7.00 -13.04
N GLY A 65 12.03 6.93 -12.92
CA GLY A 65 12.90 8.10 -12.70
C GLY A 65 13.18 8.95 -13.96
N LEU A 66 12.46 8.72 -15.06
CA LEU A 66 12.72 9.24 -16.40
C LEU A 66 11.42 9.74 -17.07
N PRO A 67 11.46 10.45 -18.23
CA PRO A 67 10.30 11.19 -18.76
C PRO A 67 9.07 10.33 -19.10
N CYS A 68 9.21 9.01 -19.01
CA CYS A 68 8.11 8.06 -19.18
C CYS A 68 6.99 8.27 -18.15
N GLY A 69 7.31 8.77 -16.95
CA GLY A 69 6.33 9.16 -15.92
C GLY A 69 5.51 8.00 -15.34
N TRP A 70 5.83 6.75 -15.68
CA TRP A 70 5.07 5.60 -15.22
C TRP A 70 5.10 5.46 -13.70
N SER A 71 3.93 5.21 -13.12
CA SER A 71 3.75 4.85 -11.71
C SER A 71 2.72 3.75 -11.57
N GLY A 72 2.96 2.77 -10.72
CA GLY A 72 2.02 1.67 -10.50
C GLY A 72 2.41 0.78 -9.35
N VAL A 73 1.55 -0.20 -9.06
CA VAL A 73 1.89 -1.25 -8.10
C VAL A 73 3.00 -2.10 -8.69
N ILE A 74 4.05 -2.32 -7.92
CA ILE A 74 5.14 -3.25 -8.28
C ILE A 74 5.16 -4.38 -7.27
N GLU A 75 5.49 -5.58 -7.71
CA GLU A 75 5.83 -6.65 -6.79
C GLU A 75 7.26 -6.41 -6.29
N ILE A 76 7.41 -6.12 -5.00
CA ILE A 76 8.73 -6.14 -4.35
C ILE A 76 9.02 -7.58 -4.00
N GLU A 77 9.71 -8.28 -4.89
CA GLU A 77 10.36 -9.52 -4.52
C GLU A 77 11.52 -9.15 -3.61
N ARG A 78 11.43 -9.45 -2.30
CA ARG A 78 12.54 -9.24 -1.37
C ARG A 78 13.76 -9.94 -1.96
N MET A 79 14.80 -9.19 -2.33
CA MET A 79 16.14 -9.75 -2.52
C MET A 79 16.71 -10.16 -1.16
N THR A 80 16.14 -11.21 -0.58
CA THR A 80 16.79 -12.02 0.45
C THR A 80 16.99 -13.40 -0.14
N THR A 81 17.97 -13.55 -1.03
CA THR A 81 18.70 -14.81 -1.22
C THR A 81 20.11 -14.51 -1.74
N GLY A 82 20.94 -13.95 -0.85
CA GLY A 82 22.36 -14.31 -0.77
C GLY A 82 22.56 -15.61 0.02
N GLY A 83 21.52 -16.46 0.06
CA GLY A 83 21.62 -17.79 0.61
C GLY A 83 22.22 -18.72 -0.44
N ARG A 84 23.48 -19.13 -0.17
CA ARG A 84 24.10 -20.41 -0.55
C ARG A 84 25.03 -20.42 -1.78
N ARG A 85 26.35 -20.45 -1.50
CA ARG A 85 27.36 -21.33 -2.11
C ARG A 85 28.40 -21.62 -1.00
N SER A 86 28.29 -22.79 -0.36
CA SER A 86 29.02 -24.04 -0.64
C SER A 86 30.43 -24.02 -0.05
#